data_AF-F4BPH2-F1
#
_entry.id   AF-F4BPH2-F1
#
_cell.length_a   1.000
_cell.length_b   1.000
_cell.length_c   1.000
_cell.angle_alpha   90.00
_cell.angle_beta   90.00
_cell.angle_gamma   90.00
#
_symmetry.space_group_name_H-M   'P 1'
#
loop_
_entity.id
_entity.type
_entity.pdbx_description
1 polymer ?
#
loop_
_entity_poly.entity_id
_entity_poly.type
_entity_poly.pdbx_seq_one_letter_code
_entity_poly.pdbx_strand_id
1 'polypeptide(L)'
;MELGIFEKQEMHKYFVLDEKIKQIYERLDYRRESFYSQNMFLHTEYPSQKDIDAKNNSDLKVRGFNIEYNVIEYIDIERATLKVIEMLKDKQRYLNDYLKELKSQEREYLLTRYSLQGVQGNTTQTDINLYAEILEINEAISYKYGYPPDEENKFIISDQRNFLDDFKAIAEMLKV
;
A
#
# COMPACT_ATOMS: atom_id res chain seq x y z
N MET A 1 22.37 -11.71 -8.65
CA MET A 1 21.41 -10.61 -8.87
C MET A 1 21.72 -9.49 -7.90
N GLU A 2 21.95 -8.27 -8.36
CA GLU A 2 22.11 -7.10 -7.48
C GLU A 2 20.78 -6.36 -7.39
N LEU A 3 20.28 -6.12 -6.16
CA LEU A 3 19.10 -5.29 -5.94
C LEU A 3 19.46 -3.80 -6.04
N GLY A 4 18.70 -3.08 -6.85
CA GLY A 4 18.80 -1.64 -7.00
C GLY A 4 18.19 -0.88 -5.83
N ILE A 5 18.16 0.45 -5.98
CA ILE A 5 17.61 1.36 -4.96
C ILE A 5 16.09 1.18 -4.85
N PHE A 6 15.41 0.90 -5.96
CA PHE A 6 13.96 0.75 -6.00
C PHE A 6 13.49 -0.45 -5.18
N GLU A 7 14.12 -1.61 -5.39
CA GLU A 7 13.82 -2.86 -4.68
C GLU A 7 14.06 -2.70 -3.17
N LYS A 8 15.15 -2.01 -2.81
CA LYS A 8 15.47 -1.70 -1.41
C LYS A 8 14.49 -0.71 -0.78
N GLN A 9 13.97 0.25 -1.54
CA GLN A 9 12.90 1.13 -1.08
C GLN A 9 11.60 0.36 -0.88
N GLU A 10 11.28 -0.57 -1.78
CA GLU A 10 10.09 -1.42 -1.65
C GLU A 10 10.17 -2.30 -0.40
N MET A 11 11.33 -2.93 -0.15
CA MET A 11 11.60 -3.63 1.11
C MET A 11 11.40 -2.72 2.32
N HIS A 12 11.98 -1.52 2.33
CA HIS A 12 11.81 -0.58 3.44
C HIS A 12 10.34 -0.23 3.73
N LYS A 13 9.50 -0.04 2.70
CA LYS A 13 8.07 0.25 2.88
C LYS A 13 7.34 -0.81 3.70
N TYR A 14 7.77 -2.07 3.61
CA TYR A 14 7.20 -3.18 4.37
C TYR A 14 7.53 -3.11 5.87
N PHE A 15 8.70 -2.58 6.24
CA PHE A 15 9.12 -2.43 7.65
C PHE A 15 8.50 -1.19 8.33
N VAL A 16 7.98 -0.24 7.55
CA VAL A 16 7.29 0.96 8.08
C VAL A 16 5.76 0.90 7.90
N LEU A 17 5.20 -0.29 7.69
CA LEU A 17 3.75 -0.47 7.52
C LEU A 17 2.96 -0.03 8.76
N ASP A 18 3.47 -0.28 9.96
CA ASP A 18 2.82 0.15 11.21
C ASP A 18 2.64 1.66 11.27
N GLU A 19 3.70 2.40 10.99
CA GLU A 19 3.68 3.87 10.98
C GLU A 19 2.71 4.39 9.92
N LYS A 20 2.73 3.77 8.72
CA LYS A 20 1.82 4.14 7.64
C LYS A 20 0.36 3.86 8.00
N ILE A 21 0.05 2.72 8.59
CA ILE A 21 -1.29 2.36 9.06
C ILE A 21 -1.74 3.36 10.13
N LYS A 22 -0.88 3.68 11.09
CA LYS A 22 -1.17 4.67 12.14
C LYS A 22 -1.48 6.05 11.55
N GLN A 23 -0.67 6.54 10.61
CA GLN A 23 -0.91 7.83 9.93
C GLN A 23 -2.24 7.85 9.17
N ILE A 24 -2.65 6.73 8.57
CA ILE A 24 -3.94 6.63 7.87
C ILE A 24 -5.09 6.68 8.89
N TYR A 25 -4.96 5.99 10.04
CA TYR A 25 -5.95 6.09 11.12
C TYR A 25 -6.09 7.51 11.66
N GLU A 26 -4.98 8.19 11.94
CA GLU A 26 -5.01 9.59 12.42
C GLU A 26 -5.70 10.52 11.41
N ARG A 27 -5.45 10.33 10.10
CA ARG A 27 -6.14 11.08 9.04
C ARG A 27 -7.63 10.76 8.97
N LEU A 28 -8.00 9.50 9.21
CA LEU A 28 -9.39 9.08 9.23
C LEU A 28 -10.13 9.71 10.41
N ASP A 29 -9.52 9.73 11.59
CA ASP A 29 -10.07 10.36 12.79
C ASP A 29 -10.25 11.87 12.59
N TYR A 30 -9.25 12.56 12.03
CA TYR A 30 -9.38 13.98 11.67
C TYR A 30 -10.54 14.24 10.69
N ARG A 31 -10.69 13.39 9.66
CA ARG A 31 -11.81 13.50 8.71
C ARG A 31 -13.15 13.27 9.39
N ARG A 32 -13.21 12.32 10.32
CA ARG A 32 -14.41 12.02 11.10
C ARG A 32 -14.82 13.21 11.95
N GLU A 33 -13.88 13.81 12.68
CA GLU A 33 -14.11 15.03 13.46
C GLU A 33 -14.54 16.20 12.56
N SER A 34 -13.87 16.37 11.41
CA SER A 34 -14.21 17.39 10.43
C SER A 34 -15.62 17.21 9.87
N PHE A 35 -16.04 15.98 9.57
CA PHE A 35 -17.38 15.68 9.05
C PHE A 35 -18.46 15.92 10.10
N TYR A 36 -18.29 15.42 11.33
CA TYR A 36 -19.29 15.58 12.38
C TYR A 36 -19.33 16.98 13.00
N SER A 37 -18.31 17.82 12.78
CA SER A 37 -18.34 19.23 13.15
C SER A 37 -19.03 20.13 12.11
N GLN A 38 -19.43 19.59 10.95
CA GLN A 38 -20.19 20.36 9.97
C GLN A 38 -21.58 20.71 10.50
N ASN A 39 -21.99 21.97 10.33
CA ASN A 39 -23.36 22.37 10.59
C ASN A 39 -24.28 21.74 9.54
N MET A 40 -25.03 20.71 9.93
CA MET A 40 -26.01 20.01 9.07
C MET A 40 -27.32 20.82 8.89
N PHE A 41 -27.21 22.15 8.86
CA PHE A 41 -28.32 23.09 8.77
C PHE A 41 -28.21 23.96 7.52
N LEU A 42 -29.27 24.74 7.25
CA LEU A 42 -29.22 25.83 6.26
C LEU A 42 -28.27 26.92 6.76
N HIS A 43 -27.32 27.32 5.93
CA HIS A 43 -26.42 28.44 6.23
C HIS A 43 -26.38 29.44 5.08
N THR A 44 -26.12 30.69 5.41
CA THR A 44 -26.02 31.77 4.45
C THR A 44 -24.57 31.90 3.99
N GLU A 45 -24.33 31.80 2.69
CA GLU A 45 -23.01 32.01 2.08
C GLU A 45 -23.01 33.29 1.26
N TYR A 46 -21.90 34.03 1.35
CA TYR A 46 -21.62 35.10 0.39
C TYR A 46 -21.37 34.47 -0.99
N PRO A 47 -21.89 35.08 -2.08
CA PRO A 47 -21.67 34.57 -3.42
C PRO A 47 -20.17 34.53 -3.73
N SER A 48 -19.70 33.45 -4.36
CA SER A 48 -18.31 33.35 -4.81
C SER A 48 -18.05 34.32 -5.96
N GLN A 49 -16.78 34.65 -6.25
CA GLN A 49 -16.44 35.54 -7.37
C GLN A 49 -17.03 35.06 -8.71
N LYS A 50 -17.06 33.74 -8.92
CA LYS A 50 -17.70 33.11 -10.10
C LYS A 50 -19.21 33.33 -10.16
N ASP A 51 -19.89 33.41 -9.02
CA ASP A 51 -21.33 33.68 -8.94
C ASP A 51 -21.66 35.15 -9.23
N ILE A 52 -20.78 36.06 -8.83
CA ILE A 52 -20.89 37.50 -9.07
C ILE A 52 -20.75 37.77 -10.57
N ASP A 53 -19.72 37.19 -11.20
CA ASP A 53 -19.42 37.37 -12.62
C ASP A 53 -20.49 36.75 -13.55
N ALA A 54 -21.16 35.68 -13.11
CA ALA A 54 -22.14 34.96 -13.93
C ALA A 54 -23.56 35.57 -13.91
N LYS A 55 -23.93 36.39 -12.91
CA LYS A 55 -25.32 36.86 -12.75
C LYS A 55 -25.53 38.29 -12.22
N ASN A 56 -24.49 39.11 -12.01
CA ASN A 56 -24.63 40.43 -11.35
C ASN A 56 -25.43 40.35 -10.03
N ASN A 57 -25.39 39.22 -9.33
CA ASN A 57 -26.21 38.97 -8.15
C ASN A 57 -25.31 38.90 -6.92
N SER A 58 -25.28 40.00 -6.17
CA SER A 58 -24.58 40.15 -4.89
C SER A 58 -25.38 39.62 -3.69
N ASP A 59 -26.54 39.00 -3.95
CA ASP A 59 -27.44 38.58 -2.89
C ASP A 59 -26.89 37.37 -2.12
N LEU A 60 -27.05 37.42 -0.80
CA LEU A 60 -26.76 36.32 0.12
C LEU A 60 -27.54 35.06 -0.30
N LYS A 61 -26.83 33.95 -0.50
CA LYS A 61 -27.45 32.67 -0.86
C LYS A 61 -27.64 31.83 0.39
N VAL A 62 -28.83 31.26 0.57
CA VAL A 62 -29.07 30.22 1.58
C VAL A 62 -28.73 28.88 0.94
N ARG A 63 -27.69 28.20 1.45
CA ARG A 63 -27.32 26.85 1.02
C ARG A 63 -27.72 25.87 2.11
N GLY A 64 -28.42 24.81 1.71
CA GLY A 64 -28.72 23.68 2.58
C GLY A 64 -27.59 22.67 2.58
N PHE A 65 -27.43 21.96 3.70
CA PHE A 65 -26.59 20.77 3.76
C PHE A 65 -27.12 19.71 2.77
N ASN A 66 -26.34 19.40 1.74
CA ASN A 66 -26.71 18.38 0.78
C ASN A 66 -26.26 17.01 1.31
N ILE A 67 -27.21 16.25 1.85
CA ILE A 67 -26.96 14.92 2.42
C ILE A 67 -26.36 13.99 1.36
N GLU A 68 -26.93 13.97 0.16
CA GLU A 68 -26.50 13.06 -0.92
C GLU A 68 -25.07 13.35 -1.37
N TYR A 69 -24.66 14.61 -1.39
CA TYR A 69 -23.28 14.95 -1.74
C TYR A 69 -22.33 14.73 -0.55
N ASN A 70 -22.60 15.35 0.59
CA ASN A 70 -21.65 15.42 1.71
C ASN A 70 -21.53 14.09 2.47
N VAL A 71 -22.64 13.36 2.67
CA VAL A 71 -22.64 12.12 3.48
C VAL A 71 -22.16 10.93 2.64
N ILE A 72 -22.62 10.81 1.39
CA ILE A 72 -22.22 9.70 0.51
C ILE A 72 -20.72 9.80 0.22
N GLU A 73 -20.22 10.98 -0.14
CA GLU A 73 -18.79 11.20 -0.39
C GLU A 73 -17.94 10.82 0.83
N TYR A 74 -18.36 11.23 2.03
CA TYR A 74 -17.66 10.85 3.27
C TYR A 74 -17.65 9.33 3.49
N ILE A 75 -18.80 8.66 3.35
CA ILE A 75 -18.91 7.21 3.55
C ILE A 75 -18.03 6.46 2.54
N ASP A 76 -18.01 6.89 1.28
CA ASP A 76 -17.21 6.26 0.23
C ASP A 76 -15.71 6.42 0.50
N ILE A 77 -15.28 7.62 0.92
CA ILE A 77 -13.89 7.88 1.32
C ILE A 77 -13.50 7.04 2.54
N GLU A 78 -14.35 6.95 3.56
CA GLU A 78 -14.11 6.15 4.76
C GLU A 78 -13.96 4.67 4.40
N ARG A 79 -14.88 4.12 3.60
CA ARG A 79 -14.82 2.72 3.13
C ARG A 79 -13.56 2.43 2.32
N ALA A 80 -13.21 3.30 1.37
CA ALA A 80 -12.00 3.15 0.57
C ALA A 80 -10.74 3.17 1.45
N THR A 81 -10.70 4.08 2.43
CA THR A 81 -9.58 4.20 3.37
C THR A 81 -9.45 2.95 4.24
N LEU A 82 -10.56 2.43 4.77
CA LEU A 82 -10.57 1.19 5.55
C LEU A 82 -10.10 -0.02 4.75
N LYS A 83 -10.48 -0.12 3.47
CA LYS A 83 -9.99 -1.17 2.57
C LYS A 83 -8.47 -1.09 2.35
N VAL A 84 -7.92 0.13 2.22
CA VAL A 84 -6.47 0.32 2.15
C VAL A 84 -5.79 -0.14 3.44
N ILE A 85 -6.34 0.16 4.61
CA ILE A 85 -5.80 -0.31 5.89
C ILE A 85 -5.81 -1.84 5.96
N GLU A 86 -6.92 -2.49 5.56
CA GLU A 86 -7.03 -3.95 5.54
C GLU A 86 -5.94 -4.58 4.66
N MET A 87 -5.74 -4.02 3.46
CA MET A 87 -4.68 -4.47 2.54
C MET A 87 -3.29 -4.33 3.16
N LEU A 88 -2.99 -3.20 3.82
CA LEU A 88 -1.70 -3.00 4.49
C LEU A 88 -1.50 -3.97 5.67
N LYS A 89 -2.57 -4.27 6.43
CA LYS A 89 -2.55 -5.26 7.51
C LYS A 89 -2.31 -6.67 7.01
N ASP A 90 -2.89 -7.05 5.86
CA ASP A 90 -2.59 -8.34 5.25
C ASP A 90 -1.12 -8.42 4.82
N LYS A 91 -0.59 -7.38 4.16
CA LYS A 91 0.84 -7.30 3.80
C LYS A 91 1.74 -7.47 5.02
N GLN A 92 1.40 -6.78 6.10
CA GLN A 92 2.12 -6.88 7.36
C GLN A 92 2.04 -8.28 7.97
N ARG A 93 0.86 -8.92 7.93
CA ARG A 93 0.70 -10.29 8.42
C ARG A 93 1.62 -11.24 7.66
N TYR A 94 1.59 -11.22 6.33
CA TYR A 94 2.43 -12.09 5.51
C TYR A 94 3.94 -11.85 5.75
N LEU A 95 4.37 -10.59 5.82
CA LEU A 95 5.76 -10.27 6.16
C LEU A 95 6.15 -10.82 7.54
N ASN A 96 5.29 -10.64 8.54
CA ASN A 96 5.56 -11.12 9.90
C ASN A 96 5.62 -12.65 9.95
N ASP A 97 4.85 -13.35 9.13
CA ASP A 97 4.89 -14.81 9.05
C ASP A 97 6.21 -15.27 8.42
N TYR A 98 6.63 -14.67 7.30
CA TYR A 98 7.96 -14.88 6.72
C TYR A 98 9.09 -14.63 7.72
N LEU A 99 9.07 -13.49 8.42
CA LEU A 99 10.11 -13.14 9.40
C LEU A 99 10.18 -14.13 10.57
N LYS A 100 9.10 -14.83 10.92
CA LYS A 100 9.11 -15.87 11.96
C LYS A 100 9.81 -17.14 11.50
N GLU A 101 9.81 -17.43 10.20
CA GLU A 101 10.44 -18.61 9.61
C GLU A 101 11.95 -18.47 9.45
N LEU A 102 12.44 -17.23 9.38
CA LEU A 102 13.88 -16.93 9.29
C LEU A 102 14.66 -17.29 10.55
N LYS A 103 15.96 -17.57 10.36
CA LYS A 103 16.88 -17.72 11.50
C LYS A 103 17.00 -16.38 12.24
N SER A 104 17.26 -16.44 13.54
CA SER A 104 17.31 -15.24 14.39
C SER A 104 18.30 -14.19 13.87
N GLN A 105 19.45 -14.60 13.33
CA GLN A 105 20.46 -13.71 12.76
C GLN A 105 19.97 -12.99 11.49
N GLU A 106 19.29 -13.72 10.58
CA GLU A 106 18.75 -13.15 9.34
C GLU A 106 17.62 -12.17 9.64
N ARG A 107 16.75 -12.52 10.60
CA ARG A 107 15.68 -11.64 11.06
C ARG A 107 16.23 -10.36 11.70
N GLU A 108 17.20 -10.49 12.63
CA GLU A 108 17.81 -9.33 13.30
C GLU A 108 18.53 -8.42 12.30
N TYR A 109 19.21 -9.01 11.32
CA TYR A 109 19.82 -8.30 10.21
C TYR A 109 18.80 -7.47 9.42
N LEU A 110 17.71 -8.10 8.96
CA LEU A 110 16.68 -7.43 8.17
C LEU A 110 15.99 -6.31 8.97
N LEU A 111 15.64 -6.57 10.23
CA LEU A 111 15.02 -5.58 11.12
C LEU A 111 15.94 -4.38 11.33
N THR A 112 17.21 -4.61 11.64
CA THR A 112 18.19 -3.53 11.86
C THR A 112 18.38 -2.72 10.60
N ARG A 113 18.55 -3.40 9.46
CA ARG A 113 18.81 -2.74 8.19
C ARG A 113 17.63 -1.89 7.73
N TYR A 114 16.46 -2.50 7.58
CA TYR A 114 15.31 -1.86 6.96
C TYR A 114 14.45 -1.03 7.91
N SER A 115 14.57 -1.22 9.22
CA SER A 115 13.85 -0.38 10.20
C SER A 115 14.69 0.79 10.73
N LEU A 116 16.01 0.61 10.91
CA LEU A 116 16.86 1.62 11.58
C LEU A 116 17.83 2.34 10.63
N GLN A 117 18.42 1.63 9.67
CA GLN A 117 19.49 2.15 8.82
C GLN A 117 19.00 2.61 7.43
N GLY A 118 17.80 2.17 7.02
CA GLY A 118 17.20 2.49 5.74
C GLY A 118 17.78 1.70 4.57
N VAL A 119 17.73 2.30 3.37
CA VAL A 119 17.96 1.64 2.06
C VAL A 119 19.46 1.43 1.74
N GLN A 120 20.37 1.66 2.70
CA GLN A 120 21.81 1.69 2.44
C GLN A 120 22.47 0.29 2.50
N GLY A 121 23.66 0.18 1.89
CA GLY A 121 24.54 -0.99 1.96
C GLY A 121 24.48 -1.94 0.76
N ASN A 122 25.39 -2.90 0.74
CA ASN A 122 25.51 -3.90 -0.32
C ASN A 122 24.40 -4.93 -0.25
N THR A 123 24.02 -5.49 -1.39
CA THR A 123 23.00 -6.54 -1.48
C THR A 123 23.59 -7.87 -1.02
N THR A 124 22.87 -8.56 -0.15
CA THR A 124 23.17 -9.88 0.41
C THR A 124 22.13 -10.89 -0.08
N GLN A 125 22.42 -12.18 0.10
CA GLN A 125 21.45 -13.22 -0.24
C GLN A 125 20.15 -13.09 0.56
N THR A 126 20.23 -12.65 1.82
CA THR A 126 19.05 -12.41 2.66
C THR A 126 18.16 -11.31 2.10
N ASP A 127 18.73 -10.25 1.50
CA ASP A 127 17.94 -9.20 0.86
C ASP A 127 17.25 -9.71 -0.41
N ILE A 128 17.94 -10.54 -1.20
CA ILE A 128 17.37 -11.14 -2.42
C ILE A 128 16.17 -12.02 -2.05
N ASN A 129 16.30 -12.84 -1.01
CA ASN A 129 15.24 -13.71 -0.54
C ASN A 129 14.05 -12.90 0.00
N LEU A 130 14.31 -11.86 0.78
CA LEU A 130 13.26 -10.96 1.27
C LEU A 130 12.52 -10.28 0.10
N TYR A 131 13.26 -9.81 -0.89
CA TYR A 131 12.64 -9.14 -2.03
C TYR A 131 11.76 -10.11 -2.84
N ALA A 132 12.23 -11.35 -3.07
CA ALA A 132 11.42 -12.39 -3.71
C ALA A 132 10.12 -12.65 -2.93
N GLU A 133 10.19 -12.77 -1.60
CA GLU A 133 9.02 -12.91 -0.74
C GLU A 133 8.05 -11.73 -0.90
N ILE A 134 8.56 -10.50 -0.94
CA ILE A 134 7.72 -9.31 -1.13
C ILE A 134 6.96 -9.36 -2.47
N LEU A 135 7.57 -9.89 -3.53
CA LEU A 135 6.90 -10.08 -4.81
C LEU A 135 5.74 -11.09 -4.67
N GLU A 136 5.96 -12.21 -3.98
CA GLU A 136 4.92 -13.19 -3.71
C GLU A 136 3.78 -12.61 -2.86
N ILE A 137 4.11 -11.84 -1.82
CA ILE A 137 3.11 -11.13 -1.00
C ILE A 137 2.31 -10.17 -1.87
N ASN A 138 2.97 -9.39 -2.74
CA ASN A 138 2.29 -8.46 -3.64
C ASN A 138 1.34 -9.20 -4.60
N GLU A 139 1.75 -10.34 -5.13
CA GLU A 139 0.92 -11.19 -5.99
C GLU A 139 -0.30 -11.73 -5.24
N ALA A 140 -0.10 -12.28 -4.03
CA ALA A 140 -1.16 -12.79 -3.18
C ALA A 140 -2.19 -11.71 -2.81
N ILE A 141 -1.72 -10.50 -2.50
CA ILE A 141 -2.57 -9.35 -2.20
C ILE A 141 -3.35 -8.91 -3.45
N SER A 142 -2.70 -8.81 -4.60
CA SER A 142 -3.37 -8.45 -5.86
C SER A 142 -4.48 -9.45 -6.18
N TYR A 143 -4.21 -10.74 -6.04
CA TYR A 143 -5.23 -11.78 -6.21
C TYR A 143 -6.39 -11.64 -5.22
N LYS A 144 -6.10 -11.44 -3.91
CA LYS A 144 -7.13 -11.28 -2.87
C LYS A 144 -8.07 -10.12 -3.15
N TYR A 145 -7.55 -9.00 -3.65
CA TYR A 145 -8.32 -7.76 -3.84
C TYR A 145 -8.78 -7.52 -5.28
N GLY A 146 -8.50 -8.44 -6.20
CA GLY A 146 -8.92 -8.38 -7.61
C GLY A 146 -8.15 -7.36 -8.46
N TYR A 147 -6.92 -7.02 -8.07
CA TYR A 147 -6.03 -6.19 -8.88
C TYR A 147 -5.31 -7.04 -9.93
N PRO A 148 -5.08 -6.51 -11.14
CA PRO A 148 -4.27 -7.22 -12.13
C PRO A 148 -2.85 -7.44 -11.58
N PRO A 149 -2.24 -8.62 -11.82
CA PRO A 149 -0.86 -8.86 -11.41
C PRO A 149 0.07 -7.88 -12.14
N ASP A 150 1.01 -7.31 -11.39
CA ASP A 150 1.98 -6.37 -11.92
C ASP A 150 2.88 -7.08 -12.94
N GLU A 151 2.86 -6.63 -14.20
CA GLU A 151 3.62 -7.29 -15.27
C GLU A 151 5.14 -7.11 -15.09
N GLU A 152 5.58 -6.10 -14.33
CA GLU A 152 6.98 -5.88 -14.00
C GLU A 152 7.55 -6.99 -13.10
N ASN A 153 6.72 -7.61 -12.25
CA ASN A 153 7.13 -8.72 -11.37
C ASN A 153 7.41 -10.03 -12.12
N LYS A 154 6.92 -10.16 -13.37
CA LYS A 154 7.10 -11.40 -14.17
C LYS A 154 8.57 -11.68 -14.50
N PHE A 155 9.41 -10.64 -14.61
CA PHE A 155 10.82 -10.78 -15.01
C PHE A 155 11.75 -11.26 -13.88
N ILE A 156 11.36 -11.08 -12.62
CA ILE A 156 12.21 -11.41 -11.46
C ILE A 156 11.97 -12.85 -11.01
N ILE A 157 10.73 -13.34 -11.14
CA ILE A 157 10.37 -14.74 -10.84
C ILE A 157 10.85 -15.69 -11.96
N SER A 158 11.05 -15.21 -13.20
CA SER A 158 11.55 -16.07 -14.28
C SER A 158 12.98 -16.59 -14.06
N ASP A 159 13.80 -15.92 -13.25
CA ASP A 159 15.16 -16.37 -12.92
C ASP A 159 15.17 -17.51 -11.88
N GLN A 160 14.04 -17.73 -11.18
CA GLN A 160 13.81 -18.89 -10.31
C GLN A 160 13.07 -20.04 -11.02
N ARG A 161 12.64 -19.87 -12.28
CA ARG A 161 11.89 -20.88 -13.05
C ARG A 161 12.74 -21.76 -13.97
N ASN A 162 14.06 -21.78 -13.79
CA ASN A 162 14.89 -22.80 -14.45
C ASN A 162 14.76 -24.19 -13.82
N PHE A 163 13.84 -24.40 -12.87
CA PHE A 163 13.46 -25.73 -12.39
C PHE A 163 13.06 -26.68 -13.53
N LEU A 164 12.46 -26.19 -14.61
CA LEU A 164 12.05 -27.04 -15.74
C LEU A 164 13.24 -27.50 -16.58
N ASP A 165 14.24 -26.63 -16.71
CA ASP A 165 15.47 -26.93 -17.46
C ASP A 165 16.43 -27.77 -16.62
N ASP A 166 16.50 -27.54 -15.31
CA ASP A 166 17.21 -28.39 -14.35
C ASP A 166 16.57 -29.79 -14.27
N PHE A 167 15.23 -29.88 -14.28
CA PHE A 167 14.54 -31.18 -14.28
C PHE A 167 14.76 -31.95 -15.58
N LYS A 168 14.77 -31.26 -16.73
CA LYS A 168 15.12 -31.87 -18.03
C LYS A 168 16.57 -32.33 -18.05
N ALA A 169 17.50 -31.52 -17.54
CA ALA A 169 18.91 -31.89 -17.45
C ALA A 169 19.13 -33.12 -16.53
N ILE A 170 18.42 -33.19 -15.40
CA ILE A 170 18.44 -34.35 -14.51
C ILE A 170 17.82 -35.59 -15.18
N ALA A 171 16.70 -35.43 -15.89
CA ALA A 171 16.06 -36.53 -16.61
C ALA A 171 16.95 -37.08 -17.74
N GLU A 172 17.62 -36.21 -18.51
CA GLU A 172 18.57 -36.60 -19.54
C GLU A 172 19.82 -37.29 -18.96
N MET A 173 20.29 -36.85 -17.79
CA MET A 173 21.40 -37.52 -17.07
C MET A 173 21.02 -38.92 -16.55
N LEU A 174 19.75 -39.15 -16.23
CA LEU A 174 19.24 -40.43 -15.72
C LEU A 174 18.90 -41.44 -16.84
N LYS A 175 18.99 -41.06 -18.12
CA LYS A 175 18.68 -41.90 -19.30
C LYS A 175 17.37 -42.70 -19.16
N VAL A 176 16.27 -42.02 -18.88
CA VAL A 176 14.91 -42.52 -19.17
C VAL A 176 14.43 -41.87 -20.45
#